data_AF-A0A955RBG7-F1
#
_entry.id   AF-A0A955RBG7-F1
#
_cell.length_a   1.000
_cell.length_b   1.000
_cell.length_c   1.000
_cell.angle_alpha   90.00
_cell.angle_beta   90.00
_cell.angle_gamma   90.00
#
_symmetry.space_group_name_H-M   'P 1'
#
loop_
_entity.id
_entity.type
_entity.pdbx_description
1 polymer ?
#
loop_
_entity_poly.entity_id
_entity_poly.type
_entity_poly.pdbx_seq_one_letter_code
_entity_poly.pdbx_strand_id
1 'polypeptide(L)'
;MSRPSDQVLALLRKIMADRKVNTASLAASVNIPRARMRKLLAGTEPMLVDELLLMSQVLEVSPADMGMAEGVEAAESEGAPVAEAPSAVDPFGNHPAQLMKMAFELGCDVQFVCDSALLQDSGVPKQVLDANRGRPLAIRLDAAYHAYNEPRFDEDALTLVLSFDALYTCTFPWSAFGHVTFFPAPWEGVTQADEHPEPEPEPEARPRPHLRLVEPEE
;
A
#
# COMPACT_ATOMS: atom_id res chain seq x y z
N MET A 1 -24.28 19.62 -5.95
CA MET A 1 -23.38 19.39 -4.79
C MET A 1 -22.12 18.74 -5.32
N SER A 2 -20.98 19.41 -5.24
CA SER A 2 -19.70 18.87 -5.70
C SER A 2 -19.28 17.71 -4.80
N ARG A 3 -19.06 16.54 -5.38
CA ARG A 3 -18.53 15.39 -4.64
C ARG A 3 -17.02 15.57 -4.47
N PRO A 4 -16.43 15.13 -3.35
CA PRO A 4 -14.97 15.18 -3.15
C PRO A 4 -14.19 14.54 -4.30
N SER A 5 -14.75 13.50 -4.92
CA SER A 5 -14.21 12.81 -6.10
C SER A 5 -14.12 13.69 -7.35
N ASP A 6 -14.92 14.75 -7.46
CA ASP A 6 -14.97 15.58 -8.68
C ASP A 6 -13.69 16.41 -8.85
N GLN A 7 -13.02 16.78 -7.75
CA GLN A 7 -11.74 17.49 -7.79
C GLN A 7 -10.62 16.59 -8.31
N VAL A 8 -10.58 15.34 -7.84
CA VAL A 8 -9.62 14.33 -8.28
C VAL A 8 -9.83 13.97 -9.75
N LEU A 9 -11.08 13.80 -10.18
CA LEU A 9 -11.40 13.53 -11.58
C LEU A 9 -11.09 14.72 -12.50
N ALA A 10 -11.28 15.96 -12.03
CA ALA A 10 -10.90 17.16 -12.77
C ALA A 10 -9.38 17.25 -12.95
N LEU A 11 -8.62 16.91 -11.90
CA LEU A 11 -7.16 16.87 -11.92
C LEU A 11 -6.66 15.81 -12.91
N LEU A 12 -7.21 14.58 -12.85
CA LEU A 12 -6.86 13.52 -13.81
C LEU A 12 -7.16 13.92 -15.27
N ARG A 13 -8.31 14.57 -15.54
CA ARG A 13 -8.63 15.06 -16.89
C ARG A 13 -7.66 16.15 -17.35
N LYS A 14 -7.19 17.03 -16.45
CA LYS A 14 -6.22 18.07 -16.76
C LYS A 14 -4.86 17.47 -17.12
N ILE A 15 -4.35 16.53 -16.32
CA ILE A 15 -3.08 15.83 -16.60
C ILE A 15 -3.15 15.07 -17.93
N MET A 16 -4.28 14.42 -18.22
CA MET A 16 -4.48 13.75 -19.52
C MET A 16 -4.42 14.73 -20.70
N ALA A 17 -4.96 15.94 -20.54
CA ALA A 17 -4.91 16.97 -21.56
C ALA A 17 -3.49 17.51 -21.75
N ASP A 18 -2.78 17.79 -20.66
CA ASP A 18 -1.42 18.33 -20.66
C ASP A 18 -0.42 17.33 -21.29
N ARG A 19 -0.58 16.03 -20.99
CA ARG A 19 0.28 14.96 -21.52
C ARG A 19 -0.18 14.39 -22.86
N LYS A 20 -1.25 14.93 -23.46
CA LYS A 20 -1.86 14.47 -24.73
C LYS A 20 -2.18 12.97 -24.76
N VAL A 21 -2.47 12.37 -23.60
CA VAL A 21 -2.81 10.95 -23.50
C VAL A 21 -4.30 10.79 -23.81
N ASN A 22 -4.60 9.99 -24.84
CA ASN A 22 -5.98 9.74 -25.22
C ASN A 22 -6.62 8.68 -24.29
N THR A 23 -7.95 8.75 -24.15
CA THR A 23 -8.73 7.81 -23.29
C THR A 23 -8.63 6.34 -23.72
N ALA A 24 -8.27 6.06 -24.97
CA ALA A 24 -8.08 4.68 -25.45
C ALA A 24 -6.73 4.10 -25.04
N SER A 25 -5.67 4.92 -25.06
CA SER A 25 -4.32 4.57 -24.61
C SER A 25 -4.30 4.31 -23.12
N LEU A 26 -4.99 5.15 -22.32
CA LEU A 26 -5.11 4.95 -20.87
C LEU A 26 -5.95 3.70 -20.52
N ALA A 27 -7.00 3.43 -21.30
CA ALA A 27 -7.81 2.23 -21.13
C ALA A 27 -7.00 0.95 -21.43
N ALA A 28 -6.16 0.98 -22.46
CA ALA A 28 -5.30 -0.14 -22.83
C ALA A 28 -4.21 -0.43 -21.80
N SER A 29 -3.62 0.60 -21.20
CA SER A 29 -2.56 0.46 -20.20
C SER A 29 -3.06 -0.02 -18.83
N VAL A 30 -4.30 0.30 -18.47
CA VAL A 30 -4.93 -0.10 -17.18
C VAL A 30 -5.80 -1.35 -17.33
N ASN A 31 -5.89 -1.92 -18.54
CA ASN A 31 -6.73 -3.09 -18.85
C ASN A 31 -8.22 -2.90 -18.50
N ILE A 32 -8.75 -1.69 -18.69
CA ILE A 32 -10.16 -1.34 -18.46
C ILE A 32 -10.86 -1.11 -19.81
N PRO A 33 -12.09 -1.62 -20.03
CA PRO A 33 -12.83 -1.33 -21.25
C PRO A 33 -13.00 0.18 -21.48
N ARG A 34 -12.72 0.66 -22.70
CA ARG A 34 -12.79 2.09 -23.07
C ARG A 34 -14.12 2.75 -22.71
N ALA A 35 -15.23 2.02 -22.86
CA ALA A 35 -16.56 2.51 -22.52
C ALA A 35 -16.71 2.76 -21.00
N ARG A 36 -16.08 1.93 -20.17
CA ARG A 36 -16.05 2.05 -18.71
C ARG A 36 -15.11 3.18 -18.27
N MET A 37 -13.91 3.27 -18.86
CA MET A 37 -12.97 4.37 -18.61
C MET A 37 -13.60 5.75 -18.85
N ARG A 38 -14.43 5.89 -19.89
CA ARG A 38 -15.19 7.13 -20.13
C ARG A 38 -16.23 7.44 -19.05
N LYS A 39 -16.89 6.42 -18.49
CA LYS A 39 -17.89 6.59 -17.41
C LYS A 39 -17.23 6.88 -16.07
N LEU A 40 -16.09 6.25 -15.78
CA LEU A 40 -15.25 6.51 -14.61
C LEU A 40 -14.72 7.95 -14.64
N LEU A 41 -14.10 8.34 -15.75
CA LEU A 41 -13.61 9.71 -15.91
C LEU A 41 -14.73 10.74 -15.92
N ALA A 42 -15.96 10.39 -16.31
CA ALA A 42 -17.12 11.28 -16.25
C ALA A 42 -17.77 11.36 -14.85
N GLY A 43 -17.31 10.55 -13.88
CA GLY A 43 -17.90 10.48 -12.53
C GLY A 43 -19.27 9.82 -12.48
N THR A 44 -19.65 9.09 -13.54
CA THR A 44 -20.94 8.38 -13.63
C THR A 44 -20.90 7.01 -12.97
N GLU A 45 -19.72 6.41 -12.90
CA GLU A 45 -19.46 5.11 -12.29
C GLU A 45 -18.44 5.28 -11.16
N PRO A 46 -18.61 4.59 -10.01
CA PRO A 46 -17.64 4.67 -8.92
C PRO A 46 -16.30 4.07 -9.35
N MET A 47 -15.22 4.77 -8.99
CA MET A 47 -13.84 4.36 -9.23
C MET A 47 -13.28 3.68 -7.99
N LEU A 48 -12.61 2.54 -8.17
CA LEU A 48 -11.91 1.85 -7.08
C LEU A 48 -10.56 2.52 -6.80
N VAL A 49 -10.05 2.36 -5.58
CA VAL A 49 -8.75 2.91 -5.18
C VAL A 49 -7.62 2.31 -6.00
N ASP A 50 -7.68 1.02 -6.32
CA ASP A 50 -6.70 0.34 -7.17
C ASP A 50 -6.70 0.89 -8.60
N GLU A 51 -7.88 1.22 -9.14
CA GLU A 51 -8.01 1.81 -10.48
C GLU A 51 -7.40 3.21 -10.53
N LEU A 52 -7.53 3.98 -9.44
CA LEU A 52 -6.91 5.29 -9.28
C LEU A 52 -5.39 5.21 -9.18
N LEU A 53 -4.86 4.24 -8.42
CA LEU A 53 -3.42 4.01 -8.29
C LEU A 53 -2.79 3.56 -9.61
N LEU A 54 -3.46 2.67 -10.35
CA LEU A 54 -2.98 2.25 -11.66
C LEU A 54 -3.00 3.40 -12.67
N MET A 55 -4.04 4.23 -12.66
CA MET A 55 -4.12 5.42 -13.51
C MET A 55 -3.05 6.46 -13.14
N SER A 56 -2.74 6.66 -11.86
CA SER A 56 -1.72 7.62 -11.42
C SER A 56 -0.30 7.17 -11.77
N GLN A 57 -0.02 5.86 -11.69
CA GLN A 57 1.25 5.28 -12.12
C GLN A 57 1.46 5.42 -13.63
N VAL A 58 0.44 5.09 -14.44
CA VAL A 58 0.52 5.23 -15.90
C VAL A 58 0.65 6.69 -16.34
N LEU A 59 -0.05 7.59 -15.65
CA LEU A 59 0.03 9.02 -15.93
C LEU A 59 1.27 9.68 -15.29
N GLU A 60 2.15 8.89 -14.64
CA GLU A 60 3.33 9.32 -13.88
C GLU A 60 3.08 10.61 -13.12
N VAL A 61 1.97 10.65 -12.37
CA VAL A 61 1.52 11.85 -11.67
C VAL A 61 2.57 12.23 -10.65
N SER A 62 3.29 13.33 -10.91
CA SER A 62 4.26 13.90 -9.98
C SER A 62 3.52 14.51 -8.77
N PRO A 63 4.11 14.53 -7.57
CA PRO A 63 3.59 15.32 -6.44
C PRO A 63 3.29 16.79 -6.82
N ALA A 64 4.04 17.35 -7.77
CA ALA A 64 3.80 18.69 -8.31
C ALA A 64 2.48 18.81 -9.11
N ASP A 65 2.07 17.75 -9.82
CA ASP A 65 0.84 17.71 -10.62
C ASP A 65 -0.42 17.63 -9.73
N MET A 66 -0.27 17.21 -8.47
CA MET A 66 -1.34 17.12 -7.48
C MET A 66 -1.56 18.43 -6.69
N GLY A 67 -0.86 19.52 -7.03
CA GLY A 67 -0.99 20.79 -6.34
C GLY A 67 -0.30 20.85 -4.97
N MET A 68 0.66 19.95 -4.71
CA MET A 68 1.58 20.07 -3.58
C MET A 68 2.64 21.10 -3.99
N ALA A 69 2.67 22.23 -3.26
CA ALA A 69 3.39 23.44 -3.61
C ALA A 69 4.83 23.23 -4.10
N GLU A 70 5.17 23.93 -5.19
CA GLU A 70 6.53 24.14 -5.67
C GLU A 70 7.42 24.72 -4.57
N GLY A 71 8.60 24.12 -4.38
CA GLY A 71 9.58 24.68 -3.46
C GLY A 71 10.76 23.79 -3.15
N VAL A 72 11.35 23.10 -4.12
CA VAL A 72 12.78 22.75 -4.06
C VAL A 72 13.33 22.79 -5.48
N GLU A 73 14.09 23.83 -5.78
CA GLU A 73 14.83 23.99 -7.04
C GLU A 73 15.79 22.81 -7.24
N ALA A 74 15.71 22.20 -8.42
CA ALA A 74 16.67 21.23 -8.91
C ALA A 74 17.96 21.97 -9.31
N ALA A 75 19.06 21.70 -8.60
CA ALA A 75 20.39 21.88 -9.14
C ALA A 75 20.82 20.57 -9.82
N GLU A 76 21.00 20.62 -11.14
CA GLU A 76 21.67 19.57 -11.91
C GLU A 76 23.11 19.40 -11.42
N SER A 77 23.51 18.17 -11.12
CA SER A 77 24.91 17.74 -11.11
C SER A 77 25.00 16.32 -11.66
N GLU A 78 25.64 16.20 -12.82
CA GLU A 78 26.20 14.94 -13.30
C GLU A 78 27.19 14.38 -12.26
N GLY A 79 27.20 13.05 -12.11
CA GLY A 79 28.11 12.30 -11.25
C GLY A 79 27.47 11.87 -9.93
N ALA A 80 27.26 10.56 -9.76
CA ALA A 80 26.71 9.95 -8.56
C ALA A 80 27.40 10.43 -7.27
N PRO A 81 26.60 10.72 -6.23
CA PRO A 81 26.83 10.13 -4.93
C PRO A 81 25.56 9.45 -4.43
N VAL A 82 25.76 8.47 -3.54
CA VAL A 82 24.73 7.84 -2.72
C VAL A 82 23.81 8.93 -2.19
N ALA A 83 22.52 8.86 -2.50
CA ALA A 83 21.53 9.72 -1.88
C ALA A 83 21.55 9.41 -0.38
N GLU A 84 22.22 10.26 0.40
CA GLU A 84 21.78 10.53 1.75
C GLU A 84 20.31 10.92 1.62
N ALA A 85 19.43 9.98 1.97
CA ALA A 85 18.03 10.30 2.19
C ALA A 85 18.03 11.53 3.10
N PRO A 86 17.33 12.61 2.75
CA PRO A 86 17.23 13.73 3.65
C PRO A 86 16.74 13.14 4.97
N SER A 87 17.39 13.49 6.08
CA SER A 87 16.75 13.40 7.39
C SER A 87 15.58 14.39 7.38
N ALA A 88 14.56 14.07 6.58
CA ALA A 88 13.24 14.61 6.67
C ALA A 88 12.86 14.24 8.09
N VAL A 89 12.97 15.23 8.99
CA VAL A 89 12.43 15.15 10.33
C VAL A 89 11.01 14.67 10.12
N ASP A 90 10.78 13.40 10.44
CA ASP A 90 9.49 12.79 10.17
C ASP A 90 8.47 13.58 10.99
N PRO A 91 7.55 14.31 10.36
CA PRO A 91 6.61 15.17 11.08
C PRO A 91 5.64 14.34 11.93
N PHE A 92 5.54 13.03 11.67
CA PHE A 92 4.77 12.07 12.46
C PHE A 92 5.61 11.33 13.50
N GLY A 93 6.93 11.54 13.51
CA GLY A 93 7.85 10.93 14.46
C GLY A 93 7.95 9.41 14.33
N ASN A 94 7.79 8.83 13.13
CA ASN A 94 7.99 7.39 12.92
C ASN A 94 9.47 7.06 13.00
N HIS A 95 9.97 7.03 14.22
CA HIS A 95 11.29 6.49 14.51
C HIS A 95 11.25 4.98 14.26
N PRO A 96 12.26 4.41 13.57
CA PRO A 96 12.34 2.97 13.34
C PRO A 96 12.16 2.14 14.61
N ALA A 97 12.68 2.64 15.73
CA ALA A 97 12.48 2.05 17.05
C ALA A 97 11.01 1.92 17.47
N GLN A 98 10.19 2.95 17.23
CA GLN A 98 8.76 2.93 17.59
C GLN A 98 7.98 1.99 16.67
N LEU A 99 8.26 2.03 15.37
CA LEU A 99 7.62 1.15 14.39
C LEU A 99 7.90 -0.32 14.69
N MET A 100 9.15 -0.67 15.00
CA MET A 100 9.50 -2.04 15.34
C MET A 100 8.87 -2.46 16.67
N LYS A 101 8.87 -1.61 17.71
CA LYS A 101 8.17 -1.90 18.98
C LYS A 101 6.69 -2.19 18.74
N MET A 102 6.03 -1.37 17.94
CA MET A 102 4.62 -1.57 17.58
C MET A 102 4.40 -2.90 16.85
N ALA A 103 5.29 -3.31 15.94
CA ALA A 103 5.21 -4.59 15.24
C ALA A 103 5.19 -5.78 16.23
N PHE A 104 6.13 -5.75 17.19
CA PHE A 104 6.28 -6.81 18.18
C PHE A 104 5.11 -6.81 19.20
N GLU A 105 4.63 -5.64 19.61
CA GLU A 105 3.52 -5.50 20.57
C GLU A 105 2.17 -5.88 19.98
N LEU A 106 1.90 -5.49 18.72
CA LEU A 106 0.63 -5.79 18.05
C LEU A 106 0.59 -7.20 17.44
N GLY A 107 1.72 -7.91 17.37
CA GLY A 107 1.80 -9.22 16.75
C GLY A 107 1.50 -9.17 15.25
N CYS A 108 2.01 -8.16 14.55
CA CYS A 108 1.88 -8.04 13.11
C CYS A 108 3.09 -8.66 12.41
N ASP A 109 2.87 -9.34 11.28
CA ASP A 109 3.97 -9.66 10.36
C ASP A 109 4.65 -8.35 9.95
N VAL A 110 5.98 -8.34 9.92
CA VAL A 110 6.75 -7.15 9.59
C VAL A 110 7.87 -7.47 8.63
N GLN A 111 8.04 -6.65 7.61
CA GLN A 111 9.22 -6.67 6.76
C GLN A 111 9.95 -5.35 6.90
N PHE A 112 11.23 -5.40 7.21
CA PHE A 112 12.07 -4.22 7.23
C PHE A 112 13.19 -4.34 6.20
N VAL A 113 13.55 -3.20 5.63
CA VAL A 113 14.55 -3.08 4.58
C VAL A 113 15.69 -2.22 5.10
N CYS A 114 16.90 -2.78 5.08
CA CYS A 114 18.11 -2.13 5.56
C CYS A 114 19.11 -1.88 4.44
N ASP A 115 19.89 -0.81 4.55
CA ASP A 115 21.08 -0.62 3.73
C ASP A 115 22.16 -1.63 4.13
N SER A 116 22.50 -2.53 3.20
CA SER A 116 23.51 -3.57 3.42
C SER A 116 24.91 -3.00 3.64
N ALA A 117 25.21 -1.79 3.16
CA ALA A 117 26.51 -1.14 3.34
C ALA A 117 26.80 -0.83 4.82
N LEU A 118 25.75 -0.57 5.61
CA LEU A 118 25.82 -0.22 7.03
C LEU A 118 25.77 -1.45 7.97
N LEU A 119 25.73 -2.67 7.42
CA LEU A 119 25.54 -3.92 8.17
C LEU A 119 26.81 -4.79 8.28
N GLN A 120 27.99 -4.27 7.95
CA GLN A 120 29.23 -5.07 7.91
C GLN A 120 29.58 -5.75 9.24
N ASP A 121 29.28 -5.11 10.37
CA ASP A 121 29.51 -5.63 11.73
C ASP A 121 28.21 -5.97 12.48
N SER A 122 27.10 -6.10 11.75
CA SER A 122 25.77 -6.35 12.31
C SER A 122 25.57 -7.78 12.84
N GLY A 123 26.50 -8.70 12.63
CA GLY A 123 26.30 -10.13 12.93
C GLY A 123 25.47 -10.89 11.88
N VAL A 124 24.99 -10.22 10.82
CA VAL A 124 24.41 -10.89 9.65
C VAL A 124 25.50 -11.70 8.93
N PRO A 125 25.23 -12.96 8.52
CA PRO A 125 26.23 -13.79 7.85
C PRO A 125 26.80 -13.14 6.58
N LYS A 126 28.12 -13.25 6.40
CA LYS A 126 28.83 -12.65 5.24
C LYS A 126 28.24 -13.09 3.90
N GLN A 127 27.81 -14.35 3.78
CA GLN A 127 27.19 -14.87 2.57
C GLN A 127 25.91 -14.12 2.19
N VAL A 128 25.11 -13.71 3.19
CA VAL A 128 23.87 -12.94 3.00
C VAL A 128 24.19 -11.49 2.63
N LEU A 129 25.21 -10.90 3.25
CA LEU A 129 25.66 -9.54 2.92
C LEU A 129 26.26 -9.49 1.50
N ASP A 130 27.08 -10.46 1.12
CA ASP A 130 27.70 -10.55 -0.20
C ASP A 130 26.65 -10.74 -1.31
N ALA A 131 25.61 -11.56 -1.06
CA ALA A 131 24.50 -11.76 -1.98
C ALA A 131 23.70 -10.47 -2.22
N ASN A 132 23.67 -9.56 -1.25
CA ASN A 132 22.96 -8.30 -1.32
C ASN A 132 23.90 -7.09 -1.46
N ARG A 133 25.15 -7.30 -1.88
CA ARG A 133 26.13 -6.22 -2.00
C ARG A 133 25.66 -5.16 -2.99
N GLY A 134 25.55 -3.91 -2.54
CA GLY A 134 25.05 -2.79 -3.35
C GLY A 134 23.53 -2.80 -3.57
N ARG A 135 22.79 -3.63 -2.83
CA ARG A 135 21.33 -3.69 -2.80
C ARG A 135 20.85 -3.65 -1.34
N PRO A 136 19.64 -3.15 -1.08
CA PRO A 136 19.10 -3.21 0.27
C PRO A 136 18.78 -4.66 0.68
N LEU A 137 19.01 -4.98 1.96
CA LEU A 137 18.67 -6.27 2.56
C LEU A 137 17.24 -6.20 3.11
N ALA A 138 16.35 -7.05 2.61
CA ALA A 138 14.99 -7.19 3.13
C ALA A 138 14.91 -8.40 4.08
N ILE A 139 14.41 -8.18 5.29
CA ILE A 139 14.16 -9.24 6.29
C ILE A 139 12.67 -9.22 6.62
N ARG A 140 12.02 -10.38 6.49
CA ARG A 140 10.63 -10.58 6.91
C ARG A 140 10.61 -11.38 8.20
N LEU A 141 9.88 -10.86 9.19
CA LEU A 141 9.55 -11.50 10.44
C LEU A 141 8.07 -11.83 10.44
N ASP A 142 7.76 -13.05 10.86
CA ASP A 142 6.41 -13.53 11.03
C ASP A 142 6.03 -13.40 12.50
N ALA A 143 4.85 -12.86 12.74
CA ALA A 143 4.32 -12.62 14.07
C ALA A 143 4.30 -13.88 14.96
N ALA A 144 4.07 -15.04 14.36
CA ALA A 144 4.05 -16.33 15.06
C ALA A 144 5.39 -16.66 15.74
N TYR A 145 6.49 -16.08 15.25
CA TYR A 145 7.84 -16.36 15.74
C TYR A 145 8.48 -15.22 16.53
N HIS A 146 7.78 -14.10 16.71
CA HIS A 146 8.30 -12.91 17.42
C HIS A 146 8.87 -13.24 18.82
N ALA A 147 8.27 -14.20 19.53
CA ALA A 147 8.76 -14.64 20.84
C ALA A 147 10.17 -15.26 20.80
N TYR A 148 10.56 -15.86 19.67
CA TYR A 148 11.87 -16.47 19.47
C TYR A 148 12.93 -15.50 18.94
N ASN A 149 12.51 -14.32 18.46
CA ASN A 149 13.43 -13.31 17.94
C ASN A 149 14.12 -12.48 19.03
N GLU A 150 13.73 -12.64 20.30
CA GLU A 150 14.29 -11.94 21.47
C GLU A 150 14.63 -10.45 21.20
N PRO A 151 13.65 -9.62 20.80
CA PRO A 151 13.94 -8.26 20.39
C PRO A 151 14.46 -7.42 21.57
N ARG A 152 15.63 -6.80 21.38
CA ARG A 152 16.21 -5.83 22.31
C ARG A 152 16.33 -4.49 21.62
N PHE A 153 15.73 -3.48 22.23
CA PHE A 153 15.66 -2.12 21.71
C PHE A 153 16.64 -1.24 22.47
N ASP A 154 17.79 -0.97 21.85
CA ASP A 154 18.79 -0.06 22.38
C ASP A 154 18.58 1.36 21.80
N GLU A 155 19.32 2.34 22.32
CA GLU A 155 19.22 3.74 21.88
C GLU A 155 19.57 3.90 20.40
N ASP A 156 20.59 3.18 19.93
CA ASP A 156 21.14 3.32 18.58
C ASP A 156 20.83 2.14 17.64
N ALA A 157 20.32 1.01 18.15
CA ALA A 157 20.11 -0.20 17.37
C ALA A 157 18.98 -1.12 17.85
N LEU A 158 18.54 -1.98 16.95
CA LEU A 158 17.71 -3.16 17.23
C LEU A 158 18.59 -4.41 17.23
N THR A 159 18.55 -5.20 18.31
CA THR A 159 19.16 -6.53 18.31
C THR A 159 18.08 -7.61 18.23
N LEU A 160 18.24 -8.55 17.30
CA LEU A 160 17.34 -9.69 17.06
C LEU A 160 18.13 -11.00 16.98
N VAL A 161 17.51 -12.09 17.39
CA VAL A 161 17.96 -13.44 17.06
C VAL A 161 17.25 -13.88 15.78
N LEU A 162 18.02 -14.16 14.74
CA LEU A 162 17.52 -14.54 13.41
C LEU A 162 18.08 -15.91 13.00
N SER A 163 17.25 -16.70 12.34
CA SER A 163 17.67 -17.96 11.74
C SER A 163 17.97 -17.76 10.26
N PHE A 164 19.22 -18.00 9.87
CA PHE A 164 19.61 -18.17 8.47
C PHE A 164 19.86 -19.66 8.24
N ASP A 165 21.13 -20.07 8.16
CA ASP A 165 21.59 -21.47 8.24
C ASP A 165 21.81 -21.96 9.68
N ALA A 166 22.07 -21.02 10.59
CA ALA A 166 22.11 -21.19 12.04
C ALA A 166 21.41 -20.01 12.72
N LEU A 167 21.36 -20.03 14.06
CA LEU A 167 20.91 -18.89 14.84
C LEU A 167 22.03 -17.86 14.97
N TYR A 168 21.74 -16.62 14.59
CA TYR A 168 22.64 -15.48 14.68
C TYR A 168 21.99 -14.39 15.51
N THR A 169 22.77 -13.77 16.39
CA THR A 169 22.40 -12.51 17.03
C THR A 169 22.83 -11.38 16.11
N CYS A 170 21.85 -10.69 15.53
CA CYS A 170 22.07 -9.59 14.60
C CYS A 170 21.68 -8.26 15.23
N THR A 171 22.53 -7.25 15.07
CA THR A 171 22.33 -5.88 15.56
C THR A 171 22.23 -4.93 14.37
N PHE A 172 21.07 -4.30 14.22
CA PHE A 172 20.74 -3.39 13.12
C PHE A 172 20.72 -1.95 13.66
N PRO A 173 21.65 -1.08 13.23
CA PRO A 173 21.63 0.31 13.65
C PRO A 173 20.38 1.00 13.08
N TRP A 174 19.76 1.91 13.84
CA TRP A 174 18.54 2.59 13.40
C TRP A 174 18.74 3.37 12.09
N SER A 175 19.95 3.86 11.84
CA SER A 175 20.34 4.54 10.60
C SER A 175 20.35 3.63 9.37
N ALA A 176 20.43 2.31 9.53
CA ALA A 176 20.37 1.39 8.40
C ALA A 176 18.95 1.14 7.91
N PHE A 177 17.91 1.45 8.69
CA PHE A 177 16.52 1.22 8.30
C PHE A 177 16.10 2.22 7.23
N GLY A 178 15.79 1.72 6.02
CA GLY A 178 15.21 2.53 4.95
C GLY A 178 13.68 2.52 4.97
N HIS A 179 13.07 1.36 5.24
CA HIS A 179 11.62 1.19 5.15
C HIS A 179 11.14 0.00 5.99
N VAL A 180 9.96 0.14 6.60
CA VAL A 180 9.27 -0.90 7.38
C VAL A 180 7.85 -1.05 6.85
N THR A 181 7.47 -2.28 6.49
CA THR A 181 6.11 -2.66 6.07
C THR A 181 5.48 -3.55 7.13
N PHE A 182 4.25 -3.23 7.51
CA PHE A 182 3.42 -4.10 8.34
C PHE A 182 2.45 -4.87 7.45
N PHE A 183 2.35 -6.17 7.69
CA PHE A 183 1.30 -7.02 7.16
C PHE A 183 0.40 -7.37 8.34
N PRO A 184 -0.60 -6.52 8.66
CA PRO A 184 -1.56 -6.91 9.67
C PRO A 184 -2.20 -8.23 9.23
N ALA A 185 -2.34 -9.17 10.16
CA ALA A 185 -3.17 -10.34 9.90
C ALA A 185 -4.51 -9.84 9.37
N PRO A 186 -5.07 -10.46 8.32
CA PRO A 186 -6.41 -10.11 7.88
C PRO A 186 -7.29 -10.13 9.12
N TRP A 187 -8.01 -9.03 9.36
CA TRP A 187 -8.99 -9.00 10.42
C TRP A 187 -9.89 -10.22 10.17
N GLU A 188 -9.74 -11.24 11.01
CA GLU A 188 -10.86 -12.14 11.24
C GLU A 188 -11.90 -11.19 11.82
N GLY A 189 -12.79 -10.69 10.96
CA GLY A 189 -14.09 -10.30 11.44
C GLY A 189 -14.50 -11.37 12.44
N VAL A 190 -15.12 -10.99 13.54
CA VAL A 190 -16.57 -11.19 13.58
C VAL A 190 -16.97 -11.88 12.28
N THR A 191 -16.97 -13.20 12.30
CA THR A 191 -17.92 -13.92 11.51
C THR A 191 -19.23 -13.21 11.85
N GLN A 192 -19.62 -12.21 11.05
CA GLN A 192 -20.86 -12.39 10.36
C GLN A 192 -20.64 -13.75 9.75
N ALA A 193 -21.13 -14.75 10.50
CA ALA A 193 -21.54 -15.95 9.87
C ALA A 193 -22.21 -15.45 8.60
N ASP A 194 -21.71 -15.87 7.46
CA ASP A 194 -22.60 -16.32 6.43
C ASP A 194 -23.49 -17.40 7.09
N GLU A 195 -24.36 -17.01 8.02
CA GLU A 195 -25.78 -17.35 7.99
C GLU A 195 -26.31 -16.66 6.72
N HIS A 196 -25.83 -17.10 5.57
CA HIS A 196 -26.78 -17.65 4.63
C HIS A 196 -27.35 -18.86 5.38
N PRO A 197 -28.50 -18.77 6.06
CA PRO A 197 -29.24 -19.99 6.29
C PRO A 197 -29.34 -20.66 4.93
N GLU A 198 -28.94 -21.94 4.84
CA GLU A 198 -29.37 -22.77 3.72
C GLU A 198 -30.84 -22.44 3.49
N PRO A 199 -31.26 -22.09 2.26
CA PRO A 199 -32.64 -21.69 2.04
C PRO A 199 -33.54 -22.84 2.50
N GLU A 200 -34.23 -22.64 3.61
CA GLU A 200 -35.38 -23.46 3.96
C GLU A 200 -36.30 -23.47 2.73
N PRO A 201 -36.88 -24.63 2.35
CA PRO A 201 -37.79 -24.68 1.23
C PRO A 201 -38.92 -23.66 1.45
N GLU A 202 -39.00 -22.66 0.56
CA GLU A 202 -39.98 -21.57 0.64
C GLU A 202 -41.39 -22.14 0.82
N PRO A 203 -42.14 -21.76 1.88
CA PRO A 203 -43.55 -22.09 1.96
C PRO A 203 -44.31 -21.35 0.85
N GLU A 204 -45.06 -22.11 0.04
CA GLU A 204 -45.84 -21.64 -1.11
C GLU A 204 -46.51 -20.29 -0.85
N ALA A 205 -46.11 -19.28 -1.63
CA ALA A 205 -46.63 -17.93 -1.52
C ALA A 205 -48.15 -17.91 -1.73
N ARG A 206 -48.89 -17.54 -0.68
CA ARG A 206 -50.33 -17.28 -0.80
C ARG A 206 -50.59 -16.19 -1.85
N PRO A 207 -51.56 -16.38 -2.77
CA PRO A 207 -51.78 -15.44 -3.86
C PRO A 207 -52.25 -14.09 -3.32
N ARG A 208 -51.46 -13.04 -3.60
CA ARG A 208 -51.81 -11.66 -3.25
C ARG A 208 -52.99 -11.21 -4.13
N PRO A 209 -54.04 -10.57 -3.57
CA PRO A 209 -55.14 -10.07 -4.37
C PRO A 209 -54.66 -8.92 -5.25
N HIS A 210 -55.05 -8.94 -6.53
CA HIS A 210 -54.81 -7.86 -7.48
C HIS A 210 -56.14 -7.31 -7.99
N LEU A 211 -56.21 -5.98 -8.10
CA LEU A 211 -57.35 -5.24 -8.61
C LEU A 211 -57.33 -5.29 -10.14
N ARG A 212 -58.43 -5.71 -10.77
CA ARG A 212 -58.64 -5.60 -12.22
C ARG A 212 -59.51 -4.39 -12.51
N LEU A 213 -59.07 -3.53 -13.42
CA LEU A 213 -59.91 -2.50 -14.02
C LEU A 213 -60.80 -3.16 -15.07
N VAL A 214 -62.10 -2.94 -14.97
CA VAL A 214 -63.11 -3.41 -15.93
C VAL A 214 -63.42 -2.24 -16.86
N GLU A 215 -63.22 -2.42 -18.16
CA GLU A 215 -63.69 -1.45 -19.15
C GLU A 215 -65.22 -1.57 -19.29
N PRO A 216 -65.96 -0.45 -19.34
CA PRO A 216 -67.42 -0.49 -19.51
C PRO A 216 -67.76 -0.93 -20.94
N GLU A 217 -68.61 -1.96 -21.06
CA GLU A 217 -69.25 -2.31 -22.33
C GLU A 217 -70.25 -1.20 -22.73
N GLU A 218 -70.23 -0.82 -24.02
CA GLU A 218 -71.20 0.07 -24.67
C GLU A 218 -72.62 -0.51 -24.71
#